data_AF-A0A918RJX0-F1
#
_entry.id   AF-A0A918RJX0-F1
#
_cell.length_a   1.000
_cell.length_b   1.000
_cell.length_c   1.000
_cell.angle_alpha   90.00
_cell.angle_beta   90.00
_cell.angle_gamma   90.00
#
_symmetry.space_group_name_H-M   'P 1'
#
loop_
_entity.id
_entity.type
_entity.pdbx_description
1 polymer ?
#
loop_
_entity_poly.entity_id
_entity_poly.type
_entity_poly.pdbx_seq_one_letter_code
_entity_poly.pdbx_strand_id
1 'polypeptide(L)'
;MADGRSTATFSTPGGTALARLTCEKFLGEVRLWRAGTSTGHVPMALTTTTGTRPLLSEPLVSSPDWVVAQIRATDPVLDAVAFSRGRFALDVAGAPPLYLPSWPEISRVVEDCR
;
A
#
# COMPACT_ATOMS: atom_id res chain seq x y z
N MET A 1 6.23 -15.76 -14.06
CA MET A 1 6.82 -16.73 -13.12
C MET A 1 8.13 -16.16 -12.63
N ALA A 2 8.20 -15.69 -11.38
CA ALA A 2 9.44 -15.55 -10.61
C ALA A 2 9.07 -15.16 -9.15
N ASP A 3 9.35 -16.08 -8.21
CA ASP A 3 9.69 -15.78 -6.82
C ASP A 3 8.62 -15.43 -5.77
N GLY A 4 7.33 -15.71 -5.98
CA GLY A 4 6.32 -15.58 -4.90
C GLY A 4 6.21 -14.18 -4.28
N ARG A 5 6.66 -13.15 -5.00
CA ARG A 5 6.64 -11.74 -4.61
C ARG A 5 6.03 -10.90 -5.73
N SER A 6 4.72 -10.76 -5.71
CA SER A 6 4.02 -9.82 -6.59
C SER A 6 4.20 -8.39 -6.08
N THR A 7 4.55 -7.44 -6.95
CA THR A 7 4.77 -6.03 -6.58
C THR A 7 4.08 -5.09 -7.55
N ALA A 8 3.30 -4.13 -7.05
CA ALA A 8 2.74 -3.02 -7.80
C ALA A 8 3.40 -1.71 -7.35
N THR A 9 3.94 -0.92 -8.27
CA THR A 9 4.63 0.34 -7.94
C THR A 9 3.91 1.50 -8.60
N PHE A 10 3.59 2.52 -7.82
CA PHE A 10 3.00 3.77 -8.28
C PHE A 10 4.07 4.83 -8.35
N SER A 11 4.27 5.40 -9.53
CA SER A 11 5.22 6.48 -9.76
C SER A 11 4.52 7.68 -10.40
N THR A 12 5.09 8.87 -10.20
CA THR A 12 4.68 10.07 -10.93
C THR A 12 5.10 9.98 -12.40
N PRO A 13 4.54 10.83 -13.28
CA PRO A 13 5.00 10.99 -14.67
C PRO A 13 6.49 11.37 -14.84
N GLY A 14 7.25 11.55 -13.76
CA GLY A 14 8.71 11.77 -13.75
C GLY A 14 9.53 10.61 -13.17
N GLY A 15 8.91 9.46 -12.87
CA GLY A 15 9.59 8.26 -12.38
C GLY A 15 9.85 8.21 -10.86
N THR A 16 9.41 9.22 -10.10
CA THR A 16 9.51 9.17 -8.63
C THR A 16 8.47 8.21 -8.07
N ALA A 17 8.91 7.16 -7.39
CA ALA A 17 8.01 6.21 -6.73
C ALA A 17 7.30 6.88 -5.55
N LEU A 18 5.97 6.90 -5.59
CA LEU A 18 5.11 7.48 -4.56
C LEU A 18 4.61 6.42 -3.57
N ALA A 19 4.28 5.25 -4.08
CA ALA A 19 3.80 4.14 -3.27
C ALA A 19 4.14 2.81 -3.94
N ARG A 20 4.18 1.74 -3.16
CA ARG A 20 4.43 0.40 -3.66
C ARG A 20 3.70 -0.62 -2.78
N LEU A 21 2.96 -1.53 -3.40
CA LEU A 21 2.44 -2.73 -2.72
C LEU A 21 3.36 -3.89 -3.05
N THR A 22 3.79 -4.64 -2.04
CA THR A 22 4.57 -5.87 -2.21
C THR A 22 3.92 -6.99 -1.43
N CYS A 23 3.65 -8.10 -2.11
CA CYS A 23 3.22 -9.32 -1.45
C CYS A 23 4.43 -10.04 -0.82
N GLU A 24 4.32 -10.36 0.46
CA GLU A 24 5.24 -11.24 1.19
C GLU A 24 4.50 -12.55 1.48
N LYS A 25 4.43 -13.44 0.49
CA LYS A 25 3.68 -14.69 0.57
C LYS A 25 4.11 -15.58 1.74
N PHE A 26 5.39 -15.56 2.11
CA PHE A 26 5.91 -16.32 3.25
C PHE A 26 5.34 -15.86 4.60
N LEU A 27 5.01 -14.56 4.73
CA LEU A 27 4.41 -13.98 5.94
C LEU A 27 2.87 -13.94 5.87
N GLY A 28 2.28 -14.12 4.69
CA GLY A 28 0.85 -13.95 4.45
C GLY A 28 0.41 -12.50 4.55
N GLU A 29 1.28 -11.57 4.17
CA GLU A 29 1.10 -10.14 4.36
C GLU A 29 1.45 -9.34 3.11
N VAL A 30 0.73 -8.26 2.90
CA VAL A 30 0.99 -7.25 1.88
C VAL A 30 1.57 -6.03 2.57
N ARG A 31 2.79 -5.65 2.16
CA ARG A 31 3.44 -4.43 2.62
C ARG A 31 3.07 -3.28 1.70
N LEU A 32 2.45 -2.25 2.28
CA LEU A 32 2.12 -1.00 1.62
C LEU A 32 3.18 0.04 1.96
N TRP A 33 4.06 0.31 1.01
CA TRP A 33 5.10 1.32 1.08
C TRP A 33 4.56 2.65 0.56
N ARG A 34 4.84 3.73 1.27
CA ARG A 34 4.46 5.10 0.92
C ARG A 34 5.65 6.02 1.09
N ALA A 35 5.99 6.79 0.07
CA ALA A 35 7.08 7.75 0.13
C ALA A 35 6.75 8.87 1.12
N GLY A 36 7.60 9.04 2.13
CA GLY A 36 7.41 10.02 3.19
C GLY A 36 8.29 9.72 4.39
N THR A 37 8.46 10.71 5.24
CA THR A 37 9.33 10.60 6.41
C THR A 37 8.61 9.97 7.59
N SER A 38 9.24 8.98 8.22
CA SER A 38 8.75 8.34 9.45
C SER A 38 9.83 8.39 10.53
N THR A 39 9.45 8.79 11.74
CA THR A 39 10.30 8.74 12.94
C THR A 39 9.77 7.75 13.98
N GLY A 40 8.84 6.86 13.61
CA GLY A 40 8.18 5.93 14.54
C GLY A 40 6.90 5.32 13.97
N HIS A 41 5.97 4.95 14.86
CA HIS A 41 4.62 4.54 14.43
C HIS A 41 3.85 5.76 13.94
N VAL A 42 3.59 5.80 12.63
CA VAL A 42 2.86 6.87 11.96
C VAL A 42 1.46 6.34 11.61
N PRO A 43 0.39 7.04 12.00
CA PRO A 43 -0.95 6.67 11.56
C PRO A 43 -1.10 6.87 10.05
N MET A 44 -1.69 5.88 9.41
CA MET A 44 -1.98 5.85 7.98
C MET A 44 -3.49 5.66 7.79
N ALA A 45 -4.04 6.08 6.65
CA ALA A 45 -5.42 5.78 6.30
C ALA A 45 -5.56 5.48 4.81
N LEU A 46 -6.25 4.39 4.50
CA LEU A 46 -6.66 4.04 3.15
C LEU A 46 -8.10 4.48 2.94
N THR A 47 -8.33 5.45 2.06
CA THR A 47 -9.68 5.84 1.65
C THR A 47 -9.98 5.24 0.29
N THR A 48 -10.95 4.33 0.27
CA THR A 48 -11.46 3.68 -0.94
C THR A 48 -12.90 4.12 -1.19
N THR A 49 -13.47 3.73 -2.32
CA THR A 49 -14.91 3.96 -2.57
C THR A 49 -15.84 3.29 -1.56
N THR A 50 -15.38 2.26 -0.85
CA THR A 50 -16.16 1.57 0.19
C THR A 50 -16.07 2.23 1.56
N GLY A 51 -15.09 3.12 1.76
CA GLY A 51 -14.87 3.83 3.02
C GLY A 51 -13.39 4.07 3.33
N THR A 52 -13.16 4.71 4.49
CA THR A 52 -11.82 4.98 5.03
C THR A 52 -11.46 3.94 6.08
N ARG A 53 -10.29 3.32 5.91
CA ARG A 53 -9.74 2.35 6.86
C ARG A 53 -8.48 2.91 7.52
N PRO A 54 -8.45 3.04 8.84
CA PRO A 54 -7.22 3.40 9.55
C PRO A 54 -6.23 2.23 9.52
N LEU A 55 -4.97 2.57 9.37
CA LEU A 55 -3.81 1.68 9.39
C LEU A 55 -2.75 2.30 10.30
N LEU A 56 -1.78 1.48 10.70
CA LEU A 56 -0.61 1.93 11.44
C LEU A 56 0.65 1.50 10.70
N SER A 57 1.63 2.40 10.60
CA SER A 57 2.92 2.03 10.03
C SER A 57 3.71 1.13 10.99
N GLU A 58 4.50 0.23 10.42
CA GLU A 58 5.44 -0.62 11.13
C GLU A 58 6.84 0.01 11.04
N PRO A 59 7.35 0.64 12.11
CA PRO A 59 8.61 1.35 12.08
C PRO A 59 9.81 0.42 11.84
N LEU A 60 9.70 -0.87 12.19
CA LEU A 60 10.79 -1.83 12.00
C LEU A 60 11.04 -2.14 10.51
N VAL A 61 10.02 -1.96 9.65
CA VAL A 61 10.12 -2.17 8.20
C VAL A 61 10.22 -0.83 7.44
N SER A 62 9.82 0.26 8.08
CA SER A 62 9.90 1.61 7.52
C SER A 62 11.35 2.09 7.40
N SER A 63 11.62 2.98 6.45
CA SER A 63 12.92 3.62 6.21
C SER A 63 12.77 5.14 6.29
N PRO A 64 13.85 5.94 6.36
CA PRO A 64 13.77 7.40 6.51
C PRO A 64 12.89 8.10 5.47
N ASP A 65 12.85 7.56 4.25
CA ASP A 65 12.07 8.10 3.13
C ASP A 65 10.81 7.27 2.80
N TRP A 66 10.55 6.19 3.54
CA TRP A 66 9.45 5.27 3.28
C TRP A 66 8.71 4.88 4.55
N VAL A 67 7.41 5.15 4.58
CA VAL A 67 6.49 4.68 5.60
C VAL A 67 5.83 3.39 5.12
N VAL A 68 5.90 2.32 5.92
CA VAL A 68 5.38 1.01 5.53
C VAL A 68 4.27 0.57 6.47
N ALA A 69 3.10 0.22 5.94
CA ALA A 69 2.07 -0.52 6.67
C ALA A 69 2.10 -2.00 6.29
N GLN A 70 1.89 -2.87 7.28
CA GLN A 70 1.67 -4.30 7.07
C GLN A 70 0.17 -4.59 7.10
N ILE A 71 -0.34 -5.22 6.05
CA ILE A 71 -1.74 -5.58 5.91
C ILE A 71 -1.79 -7.09 5.70
N ARG A 72 -2.66 -7.80 6.43
CA ARG A 72 -2.83 -9.25 6.22
C ARG A 72 -3.38 -9.49 4.82
N ALA A 73 -2.91 -10.53 4.12
CA ALA A 73 -3.39 -10.86 2.78
C ALA A 73 -4.90 -11.20 2.73
N THR A 74 -5.47 -11.58 3.88
CA THR A 74 -6.90 -11.84 4.06
C THR A 74 -7.71 -10.60 4.45
N ASP A 75 -7.08 -9.44 4.65
CA ASP A 75 -7.79 -8.23 5.06
C ASP A 75 -8.66 -7.70 3.90
N PRO A 76 -9.97 -7.44 4.13
CA PRO A 76 -10.88 -6.96 3.09
C PRO A 76 -10.52 -5.56 2.57
N VAL A 77 -9.66 -4.80 3.27
CA VAL A 77 -9.17 -3.51 2.76
C VAL A 77 -8.41 -3.68 1.44
N LEU A 78 -7.74 -4.82 1.23
CA LEU A 78 -7.01 -5.10 -0.01
C LEU A 78 -7.98 -5.26 -1.18
N ASP A 79 -9.11 -5.95 -0.98
CA ASP A 79 -10.18 -6.03 -1.98
C ASP A 79 -10.79 -4.65 -2.22
N ALA A 80 -11.06 -3.88 -1.15
CA ALA A 80 -11.64 -2.54 -1.28
C ALA A 80 -10.75 -1.59 -2.12
N VAL A 81 -9.42 -1.72 -2.01
CA VAL A 81 -8.47 -0.98 -2.84
C VAL A 81 -8.50 -1.49 -4.28
N ALA A 82 -8.46 -2.81 -4.49
CA ALA A 82 -8.47 -3.46 -5.80
C ALA A 82 -9.77 -3.17 -6.59
N PHE A 83 -10.91 -3.10 -5.91
CA PHE A 83 -12.23 -2.81 -6.49
C PHE A 83 -12.61 -1.32 -6.47
N SER A 84 -11.73 -0.43 -6.02
CA SER A 84 -12.03 0.99 -5.99
C SER A 84 -12.32 1.51 -7.41
N ARG A 85 -13.31 2.39 -7.57
CA ARG A 85 -13.69 2.92 -8.90
C ARG A 85 -12.76 4.06 -9.33
N GLY A 86 -11.57 3.71 -9.78
CA GLY A 86 -10.62 4.59 -10.47
C GLY A 86 -9.48 5.09 -9.59
N ARG A 87 -9.75 5.49 -8.34
CA ARG A 87 -8.72 5.97 -7.41
C ARG A 87 -9.01 5.59 -5.96
N PHE A 88 -7.96 5.51 -5.17
CA PHE A 88 -8.02 5.45 -3.71
C PHE A 88 -7.02 6.47 -3.15
N ALA A 89 -7.25 6.93 -1.93
CA ALA A 89 -6.34 7.84 -1.26
C ALA A 89 -5.53 7.08 -0.20
N LEU A 90 -4.24 7.35 -0.16
CA LEU A 90 -3.32 6.91 0.87
C LEU A 90 -2.86 8.13 1.67
N ASP A 91 -3.42 8.26 2.86
CA ASP A 91 -3.07 9.29 3.83
C ASP A 91 -2.07 8.74 4.84
N VAL A 92 -1.13 9.59 5.25
CA VAL A 92 -0.15 9.28 6.28
C VAL A 92 0.17 10.58 6.98
N ALA A 93 0.12 10.57 8.31
CA ALA A 93 0.38 11.76 9.09
C ALA A 93 1.77 12.36 8.78
N GLY A 94 1.80 13.68 8.62
CA GLY A 94 3.02 14.43 8.32
C GLY A 94 3.35 14.59 6.83
N ALA A 95 2.54 14.06 5.91
CA ALA A 95 2.68 14.38 4.49
C ALA A 95 1.33 14.35 3.76
N PRO A 96 1.21 15.05 2.61
CA PRO A 96 -0.07 15.19 1.92
C PRO A 96 -0.66 13.84 1.47
N PRO A 97 -2.01 13.72 1.40
CA PRO A 97 -2.68 12.53 0.92
C PRO A 97 -2.33 12.25 -0.55
N LEU A 98 -1.96 11.01 -0.84
CA LEU A 98 -1.66 10.57 -2.21
C LEU A 98 -2.90 9.93 -2.83
N TYR A 99 -3.31 10.41 -4.00
CA TYR A 99 -4.39 9.79 -4.77
C TYR A 99 -3.77 8.87 -5.81
N LEU A 100 -3.96 7.57 -5.63
CA LEU A 100 -3.38 6.53 -6.46
C LEU A 100 -4.46 5.90 -7.35
N PRO A 101 -4.14 5.55 -8.60
CA PRO A 101 -5.08 4.85 -9.47
C PRO A 101 -5.28 3.41 -8.99
N SER A 102 -6.50 2.89 -9.05
CA SER A 102 -6.85 1.51 -8.68
C SER A 102 -6.62 0.53 -9.83
N TRP A 103 -5.44 0.57 -10.45
CA TRP A 103 -5.11 -0.22 -11.64
C TRP A 103 -5.13 -1.75 -11.38
N PRO A 104 -5.34 -2.58 -12.43
CA PRO A 104 -5.49 -4.04 -12.32
C PRO A 104 -4.26 -4.77 -11.74
N GLU A 105 -3.10 -4.11 -11.70
CA GLU A 105 -1.90 -4.64 -11.06
C GLU A 105 -2.08 -4.85 -9.55
N ILE A 106 -2.92 -4.04 -8.89
CA ILE A 106 -3.26 -4.24 -7.47
C ILE A 106 -4.02 -5.54 -7.27
N SER A 107 -5.06 -5.79 -8.07
CA SER A 107 -5.87 -7.01 -7.98
C SER A 107 -4.99 -8.24 -8.15
N ARG A 108 -4.04 -8.20 -9.11
CA ARG A 108 -3.07 -9.28 -9.30
C ARG A 108 -2.14 -9.49 -8.10
N VAL A 109 -1.68 -8.42 -7.43
CA VAL A 109 -0.86 -8.54 -6.21
C VAL A 109 -1.66 -9.17 -5.08
N VAL A 110 -2.90 -8.76 -4.89
CA VAL A 110 -3.78 -9.29 -3.84
C VAL A 110 -4.12 -10.76 -4.08
N GLU A 111 -4.47 -11.13 -5.33
CA GLU A 111 -4.75 -12.52 -5.70
C GLU A 111 -3.54 -13.44 -5.57
N ASP A 112 -2.32 -12.98 -5.92
CA ASP A 112 -1.10 -13.79 -5.79
C ASP A 112 -0.69 -14.01 -4.32
N CYS A 113 -1.10 -13.09 -3.44
CA CYS A 113 -0.78 -13.14 -2.01
C CYS A 113 -1.74 -13.96 -1.16
N ARG A 114 -2.93 -14.25 -1.69
CA ARG A 114 -3.86 -15.23 -1.11
C ARG A 114 -3.40 -16.66 -1.40
#